data_AF-A0A1D1V0R4-F1
#
_entry.id   AF-A0A1D1V0R4-F1
#
_cell.length_a   1.000
_cell.length_b   1.000
_cell.length_c   1.000
_cell.angle_alpha   90.00
_cell.angle_beta   90.00
_cell.angle_gamma   90.00
#
_symmetry.space_group_name_H-M   'P 1'
#
loop_
_entity.id
_entity.type
_entity.pdbx_description
1 polymer ?
#
loop_
_entity_poly.entity_id
_entity_poly.type
_entity_poly.pdbx_seq_one_letter_code
_entity_poly.pdbx_strand_id
1 'polypeptide(L)'
;MTVVVPRRKLLVLLALAAFLAPLALLSSYNWLQSLKETTNGFVVQNQEISGELNSLKDRLSHAEYLLHLRQKRLYFMNASRLATPCGNDSQPEEVLSREGQLEIPTVFQHLPHLLGKAGALIPRVSIGKNRDKVSLVIGVPTVQRSTHNYIDETLESLLRNLKDSEEKDVVIVVMVADITNLETVDVFINELQTTFAQYIEKGVLEIIAPSVDYYPDLNALPSTLGDPPERMKWRAKQVLDFAYLMMYGHKKGVYYMQLEDDVVTKPSYVTKIKNFAGSQEGYVMMEFSSLGFISKLFKSSDLPNFVEFLLMFYETKPIDWLLANYLFVKVCLDNHEAKYCPKALEKAIRKYKPSLFQHMGVESSLKGKVQKLREKDFGKVELFIPHTDNPPAKKLSTSLKVYQSHTLEDAYAGKSYFWALNPQPGDGVTVEFSKPTLLTYFLFKSGNAEHPTDQFYDAVVEIATEPGKGNETYTWSQVGSFKRGIAEGSLAGKTPALAIRIRATAESAFWVSLREIWIK
;
A
#
# COMPACT_ATOMS: atom_id res chain seq x y z
N MET A 1 28.15 -90.12 -16.64
CA MET A 1 29.07 -89.08 -17.15
C MET A 1 28.62 -87.73 -16.61
N THR A 2 29.32 -87.26 -15.58
CA THR A 2 29.11 -85.98 -14.91
C THR A 2 29.62 -84.85 -15.82
N VAL A 3 28.72 -84.02 -16.33
CA VAL A 3 29.11 -82.77 -16.99
C VAL A 3 29.51 -81.79 -15.89
N VAL A 4 30.82 -81.63 -15.72
CA VAL A 4 31.43 -80.54 -14.93
C VAL A 4 31.16 -79.24 -15.67
N VAL A 5 30.04 -78.59 -15.36
CA VAL A 5 29.83 -77.17 -15.70
C VAL A 5 30.75 -76.36 -14.77
N PRO A 6 31.59 -75.45 -15.30
CA PRO A 6 32.77 -74.99 -14.59
C PRO A 6 32.40 -73.97 -13.51
N ARG A 7 32.52 -74.36 -12.23
CA ARG A 7 32.39 -73.47 -11.05
C ARG A 7 33.17 -72.15 -11.19
N ARG A 8 34.30 -72.15 -11.91
CA ARG A 8 35.09 -70.93 -12.21
C ARG A 8 34.34 -69.91 -13.07
N LYS A 9 33.58 -70.34 -14.09
CA LYS A 9 32.81 -69.39 -14.93
C LYS A 9 31.66 -68.77 -14.14
N LEU A 10 31.03 -69.56 -13.26
CA LEU A 10 29.95 -69.08 -12.38
C LEU A 10 30.48 -68.06 -11.34
N LEU A 11 31.64 -68.32 -10.73
CA LEU A 11 32.30 -67.39 -9.81
C LEU A 11 32.71 -66.07 -10.50
N VAL A 12 33.22 -66.14 -11.73
CA VAL A 12 33.56 -64.94 -12.52
C VAL A 12 32.31 -64.15 -12.90
N LEU A 13 31.22 -64.83 -13.28
CA LEU A 13 29.93 -64.18 -13.57
C LEU A 13 29.32 -63.53 -12.32
N LEU A 14 29.40 -64.18 -11.15
CA LEU A 14 28.94 -63.62 -9.87
C LEU A 14 29.77 -62.42 -9.44
N ALA A 15 31.10 -62.47 -9.61
CA ALA A 15 31.98 -61.34 -9.33
C ALA A 15 31.74 -60.15 -10.30
N LEU A 16 31.56 -60.43 -11.60
CA LEU A 16 31.16 -59.43 -12.59
C LEU A 16 29.81 -58.83 -12.26
N ALA A 17 28.81 -59.63 -11.88
CA ALA A 17 27.51 -59.13 -11.46
C ALA A 17 27.60 -58.27 -10.19
N ALA A 18 28.43 -58.65 -9.22
CA ALA A 18 28.64 -57.90 -7.98
C ALA A 18 29.28 -56.52 -8.22
N PHE A 19 30.07 -56.34 -9.29
CA PHE A 19 30.64 -55.04 -9.66
C PHE A 19 29.79 -54.26 -10.66
N LEU A 20 29.23 -54.93 -11.68
CA LEU A 20 28.47 -54.28 -12.75
C LEU A 20 27.06 -53.87 -12.32
N ALA A 21 26.40 -54.64 -11.44
CA ALA A 21 25.04 -54.28 -11.01
C ALA A 21 25.00 -52.98 -10.17
N PRO A 22 25.90 -52.74 -9.20
CA PRO A 22 25.97 -51.45 -8.50
C PRO A 22 26.32 -50.29 -9.43
N LEU A 23 27.23 -50.48 -10.38
CA LEU A 23 27.60 -49.46 -11.37
C LEU A 23 26.42 -49.11 -12.29
N ALA A 24 25.69 -50.11 -12.77
CA ALA A 24 24.48 -49.92 -13.57
C ALA A 24 23.41 -49.17 -12.75
N LEU A 25 23.17 -49.57 -11.49
CA LEU A 25 22.23 -48.89 -10.61
C LEU A 25 22.63 -47.43 -10.34
N LEU A 26 23.91 -47.16 -10.06
CA LEU A 26 24.42 -45.80 -9.85
C LEU A 26 24.28 -44.95 -11.12
N SER A 27 24.58 -45.53 -12.29
CA SER A 27 24.41 -44.85 -13.58
C SER A 27 22.93 -44.54 -13.89
N SER A 28 22.01 -45.47 -13.60
CA SER A 28 20.57 -45.24 -13.74
C SER A 28 20.04 -44.21 -12.75
N TYR A 29 20.58 -44.20 -11.53
CA TYR A 29 20.22 -43.22 -10.51
C TYR A 29 20.67 -41.82 -10.93
N ASN A 30 21.91 -41.66 -11.41
CA ASN A 30 22.41 -40.39 -11.92
C ASN A 30 21.64 -39.91 -13.14
N TRP A 31 21.28 -40.82 -14.06
CA TRP A 31 20.45 -40.50 -15.22
C TRP A 31 19.04 -40.06 -14.81
N LEU A 32 18.42 -40.73 -13.83
CA LEU A 32 17.11 -40.33 -13.28
C LEU A 32 17.16 -38.97 -12.58
N GLN A 33 18.24 -38.65 -11.85
CA GLN A 33 18.42 -37.33 -11.24
C GLN A 33 18.58 -36.25 -12.32
N SER A 34 19.40 -36.50 -13.35
CA SER A 34 19.58 -35.58 -14.48
C SER A 34 18.27 -35.34 -15.25
N LEU A 35 17.48 -36.40 -15.47
CA LEU A 35 16.14 -36.26 -16.05
C LEU A 35 15.22 -35.43 -15.17
N LYS A 36 15.21 -35.67 -13.85
CA LYS A 36 14.40 -34.92 -12.90
C LYS A 36 14.76 -33.43 -12.93
N GLU A 37 16.04 -33.10 -12.89
CA GLU A 37 16.54 -31.72 -13.00
C GLU A 37 16.12 -31.08 -14.33
N THR A 38 16.26 -31.80 -15.43
CA THR A 38 15.89 -31.30 -16.76
C THR A 38 14.37 -31.08 -16.86
N THR A 39 13.55 -32.02 -16.38
CA THR A 39 12.09 -31.86 -16.33
C THR A 39 11.66 -30.71 -15.45
N ASN A 40 12.31 -30.51 -14.29
CA ASN A 40 12.05 -29.36 -13.43
C ASN A 40 12.41 -28.06 -14.15
N GLY A 41 13.53 -28.02 -14.87
CA GLY A 41 13.93 -26.89 -15.71
C GLY A 41 12.87 -26.53 -16.75
N PHE A 42 12.37 -27.52 -17.50
CA PHE A 42 11.28 -27.33 -18.47
C PHE A 42 9.98 -26.86 -17.82
N VAL A 43 9.62 -27.39 -16.65
CA VAL A 43 8.42 -26.98 -15.91
C VAL A 43 8.53 -25.52 -15.48
N VAL A 44 9.67 -25.11 -14.92
CA VAL A 44 9.91 -23.72 -14.51
C VAL A 44 9.86 -22.79 -15.72
N GLN A 45 10.51 -23.14 -16.82
CA GLN A 45 10.50 -22.34 -18.04
C GLN A 45 9.10 -22.20 -18.64
N ASN A 46 8.31 -23.29 -18.68
CA ASN A 46 6.92 -23.23 -19.15
C ASN A 46 6.03 -22.37 -18.24
N GLN A 47 6.25 -22.41 -16.93
CA GLN A 47 5.53 -21.54 -15.98
C GLN A 47 5.88 -20.07 -16.19
N GLU A 48 7.15 -19.75 -16.44
CA GLU A 48 7.61 -18.38 -16.73
C GLU A 48 6.99 -17.84 -18.02
N ILE A 49 7.03 -18.62 -19.11
CA ILE A 49 6.41 -18.26 -20.39
C ILE A 49 4.90 -18.06 -20.24
N SER A 50 4.21 -18.95 -19.51
CA SER A 50 2.79 -18.82 -19.23
C SER A 50 2.48 -17.53 -18.42
N GLY A 51 3.33 -17.23 -17.43
CA GLY A 51 3.23 -16.01 -16.64
C GLY A 51 3.37 -14.73 -17.47
N GLU A 52 4.35 -14.70 -18.37
CA GLU A 52 4.54 -13.58 -19.30
C GLU A 52 3.38 -13.43 -20.27
N LEU A 53 2.86 -14.54 -20.81
CA LEU A 53 1.72 -14.54 -21.71
C LEU A 53 0.46 -13.97 -21.03
N ASN A 54 0.20 -14.36 -19.78
CA ASN A 54 -0.92 -13.86 -19.00
C ASN A 54 -0.77 -12.36 -18.68
N SER A 55 0.44 -11.93 -18.31
CA SER A 55 0.72 -10.51 -18.12
C SER A 55 0.50 -9.69 -19.41
N LEU A 56 0.94 -10.20 -20.56
CA LEU A 56 0.72 -9.58 -21.87
C LEU A 56 -0.76 -9.52 -22.24
N LYS A 57 -1.51 -10.59 -21.96
CA LYS A 57 -2.97 -10.65 -22.18
C LYS A 57 -3.71 -9.59 -21.36
N ASP A 58 -3.34 -9.40 -20.10
CA ASP A 58 -3.95 -8.37 -19.25
C ASP A 58 -3.59 -6.96 -19.70
N ARG A 59 -2.34 -6.74 -20.13
CA ARG A 59 -1.90 -5.47 -20.73
C ARG A 59 -2.64 -5.15 -22.02
N LEU A 60 -2.84 -6.15 -22.88
CA LEU A 60 -3.57 -6.01 -24.14
C LEU A 60 -5.05 -5.66 -23.86
N SER A 61 -5.71 -6.43 -22.98
CA SER A 61 -7.08 -6.16 -22.55
C SER A 61 -7.24 -4.74 -21.99
N HIS A 62 -6.29 -4.29 -21.18
CA HIS A 62 -6.29 -2.92 -20.68
C HIS A 62 -6.12 -1.87 -21.79
N ALA A 63 -5.23 -2.11 -22.76
CA ALA A 63 -5.04 -1.20 -23.89
C ALA A 63 -6.27 -1.12 -24.80
N GLU A 64 -6.94 -2.25 -25.08
CA GLU A 64 -8.21 -2.31 -25.81
C GLU A 64 -9.31 -1.54 -25.08
N TYR A 65 -9.38 -1.70 -23.76
CA TYR A 65 -10.29 -0.94 -22.91
C TYR A 65 -10.05 0.58 -23.00
N LEU A 66 -8.80 1.04 -22.91
CA LEU A 66 -8.45 2.45 -23.05
C LEU A 66 -8.81 3.00 -24.45
N LEU A 67 -8.62 2.19 -25.50
CA LEU A 67 -9.03 2.54 -26.86
C LEU A 67 -10.54 2.71 -26.94
N HIS A 68 -11.31 1.79 -26.36
CA HIS A 68 -12.76 1.84 -26.33
C HIS A 68 -13.28 3.08 -25.58
N LEU A 69 -12.67 3.44 -24.44
CA LEU A 69 -12.99 4.70 -23.75
C LEU A 69 -12.75 5.93 -24.61
N ARG A 70 -11.65 5.95 -25.37
CA ARG A 70 -11.33 7.06 -26.27
C ARG A 70 -12.34 7.16 -27.41
N GLN A 71 -12.73 6.03 -27.99
CA GLN A 71 -13.78 5.97 -29.02
C GLN A 71 -15.12 6.48 -28.49
N LYS A 72 -15.55 6.02 -27.30
CA LYS A 72 -16.76 6.53 -26.62
C LYS A 72 -16.71 8.05 -26.45
N ARG A 73 -15.59 8.59 -25.94
CA ARG A 73 -15.42 10.04 -25.75
C ARG A 73 -15.50 10.80 -27.09
N LEU A 74 -14.87 10.31 -28.15
CA LEU A 74 -14.93 10.91 -29.48
C LEU A 74 -16.35 10.88 -30.05
N TYR A 75 -17.07 9.77 -29.88
CA TYR A 75 -18.46 9.63 -30.29
C TYR A 75 -19.34 10.68 -29.62
N PHE A 76 -19.27 10.82 -28.29
CA PHE A 76 -20.05 11.81 -27.56
C PHE A 76 -19.66 13.26 -27.93
N MET A 77 -18.37 13.56 -28.09
CA MET A 77 -17.95 14.91 -28.53
C MET A 77 -18.46 15.26 -29.93
N ASN A 78 -18.48 14.29 -30.86
CA ASN A 78 -19.04 14.50 -32.20
C ASN A 78 -20.57 14.65 -32.17
N ALA A 79 -21.26 13.87 -31.34
CA ALA A 79 -22.70 14.01 -31.14
C ALA A 79 -23.07 15.39 -30.56
N SER A 80 -22.30 15.92 -29.60
CA SER A 80 -22.50 17.27 -29.06
C SER A 80 -22.25 18.38 -30.10
N ARG A 81 -21.31 18.18 -31.04
CA ARG A 81 -21.05 19.13 -32.14
C ARG A 81 -22.15 19.14 -33.19
N LEU A 82 -22.75 17.99 -33.50
CA LEU A 82 -23.90 17.91 -34.41
C LEU A 82 -25.16 18.56 -33.80
N ALA A 83 -25.24 18.68 -32.46
CA ALA A 83 -26.33 19.32 -31.75
C ALA A 83 -26.20 20.86 -31.62
N THR A 84 -25.11 21.48 -32.10
CA THR A 84 -24.94 22.93 -32.11
C THR A 84 -25.20 23.47 -33.53
N PRO A 85 -26.30 24.20 -33.79
CA PRO A 85 -26.54 24.77 -35.12
C PRO A 85 -25.57 25.92 -35.36
N CYS A 86 -24.64 25.77 -36.29
CA CYS A 86 -23.89 26.90 -36.83
C CYS A 86 -24.77 27.68 -37.81
N GLY A 87 -25.20 28.88 -37.40
CA GLY A 87 -25.45 30.00 -38.31
C GLY A 87 -26.80 30.03 -39.03
N ASN A 88 -27.37 31.23 -39.04
CA ASN A 88 -28.56 31.63 -39.79
C ASN A 88 -28.50 31.18 -41.25
N ASP A 89 -29.38 30.27 -41.66
CA ASP A 89 -29.96 30.33 -42.99
C ASP A 89 -31.38 29.80 -42.99
N SER A 90 -32.24 30.56 -43.65
CA SER A 90 -33.67 30.36 -43.72
C SER A 90 -34.02 29.19 -44.64
N GLN A 91 -34.55 28.10 -44.08
CA GLN A 91 -35.69 27.32 -44.59
C GLN A 91 -36.05 26.18 -43.61
N PRO A 92 -37.34 25.90 -43.36
CA PRO A 92 -37.75 24.76 -42.55
C PRO A 92 -37.79 23.53 -43.44
N GLU A 93 -36.63 22.93 -43.72
CA GLU A 93 -36.63 21.53 -44.15
C GLU A 93 -36.88 20.66 -42.93
N GLU A 94 -37.96 19.89 -43.03
CA GLU A 94 -38.43 18.82 -42.16
C GLU A 94 -37.38 17.69 -42.07
N VAL A 95 -36.21 17.99 -41.52
CA VAL A 95 -35.35 16.95 -40.96
C VAL A 95 -36.00 16.57 -39.65
N LEU A 96 -36.84 15.54 -39.69
CA LEU A 96 -37.22 14.73 -38.54
C LEU A 96 -35.94 14.42 -37.74
N SER A 97 -35.62 15.28 -36.77
CA SER A 97 -34.66 15.01 -35.73
C SER A 97 -35.26 13.85 -34.95
N ARG A 98 -34.89 12.63 -35.33
CA ARG A 98 -35.00 11.47 -34.44
C ARG A 98 -33.99 11.73 -33.31
N GLU A 99 -34.33 12.67 -32.43
CA GLU A 99 -33.76 12.74 -31.09
C GLU A 99 -33.89 11.34 -30.50
N GLY A 100 -32.78 10.83 -29.96
CA GLY A 100 -32.69 9.43 -29.55
C GLY A 100 -33.84 9.07 -28.62
N GLN A 101 -34.74 8.20 -29.06
CA GLN A 101 -35.89 7.73 -28.28
C GLN A 101 -35.51 6.93 -27.03
N LEU A 102 -34.22 6.59 -26.88
CA LEU A 102 -33.67 5.81 -25.78
C LEU A 102 -32.65 6.65 -25.02
N GLU A 103 -32.89 6.85 -23.73
CA GLU A 103 -31.90 7.40 -22.81
C GLU A 103 -30.93 6.29 -22.36
N ILE A 104 -29.64 6.52 -22.55
CA ILE A 104 -28.61 5.58 -22.13
C ILE A 104 -28.35 5.78 -20.64
N PRO A 105 -28.37 4.70 -19.82
CA PRO A 105 -27.97 4.78 -18.43
C PRO A 105 -26.58 5.38 -18.26
N THR A 106 -26.45 6.29 -17.31
CA THR A 106 -25.16 6.92 -16.98
C THR A 106 -25.00 6.97 -15.47
N VAL A 107 -23.77 7.16 -15.03
CA VAL A 107 -23.45 7.40 -13.61
C VAL A 107 -24.25 8.56 -12.99
N PHE A 108 -24.70 9.53 -13.81
CA PHE A 108 -25.54 10.63 -13.38
C PHE A 108 -26.95 10.19 -12.95
N GLN A 109 -27.42 9.00 -13.34
CA GLN A 109 -28.67 8.45 -12.81
C GLN A 109 -28.55 8.09 -11.33
N HIS A 110 -27.36 7.65 -10.90
CA HIS A 110 -27.08 7.30 -9.51
C HIS A 110 -26.59 8.51 -8.69
N LEU A 111 -26.00 9.50 -9.36
CA LEU A 111 -25.50 10.74 -8.76
C LEU A 111 -26.03 11.98 -9.53
N PRO A 112 -27.35 12.25 -9.47
CA PRO A 112 -27.97 13.31 -10.27
C PRO A 112 -27.52 14.72 -9.87
N HIS A 113 -27.07 14.91 -8.63
CA HIS A 113 -26.54 16.19 -8.13
C HIS A 113 -25.27 16.66 -8.83
N LEU A 114 -24.60 15.77 -9.59
CA LEU A 114 -23.43 16.12 -10.41
C LEU A 114 -23.84 16.85 -11.70
N LEU A 115 -25.11 16.75 -12.12
CA LEU A 115 -25.60 17.47 -13.29
C LEU A 115 -25.51 18.98 -13.06
N GLY A 116 -24.95 19.70 -14.04
CA GLY A 116 -24.71 21.14 -13.94
C GLY A 116 -23.48 21.54 -13.11
N LYS A 117 -22.75 20.59 -12.51
CA LYS A 117 -21.55 20.85 -11.72
C LYS A 117 -20.29 20.36 -12.43
N ALA A 118 -19.80 21.15 -13.40
CA ALA A 118 -18.66 20.77 -14.25
C ALA A 118 -17.37 20.40 -13.46
N GLY A 119 -17.18 20.97 -12.26
CA GLY A 119 -16.04 20.69 -11.39
C GLY A 119 -16.21 19.51 -10.42
N ALA A 120 -17.38 18.88 -10.33
CA ALA A 120 -17.65 17.86 -9.30
C ALA A 120 -16.82 16.58 -9.47
N LEU A 121 -16.46 16.23 -10.71
CA LEU A 121 -15.62 15.07 -11.04
C LEU A 121 -14.14 15.42 -11.22
N ILE A 122 -13.76 16.68 -10.98
CA ILE A 122 -12.38 17.14 -11.06
C ILE A 122 -11.86 17.25 -9.63
N PRO A 123 -10.70 16.64 -9.30
CA PRO A 123 -10.10 16.81 -7.99
C PRO A 123 -9.86 18.30 -7.71
N ARG A 124 -10.27 18.77 -6.53
CA ARG A 124 -9.97 20.13 -6.04
C ARG A 124 -8.47 20.33 -5.91
N VAL A 125 -7.79 19.30 -5.42
CA VAL A 125 -6.32 19.26 -5.32
C VAL A 125 -5.83 18.04 -6.08
N SER A 126 -4.78 18.24 -6.89
CA SER A 126 -4.06 17.16 -7.54
C SER A 126 -2.58 17.52 -7.56
N ILE A 127 -1.80 16.81 -6.75
CA ILE A 127 -0.36 16.97 -6.58
C ILE A 127 0.31 15.68 -7.04
N GLY A 128 1.22 15.77 -8.00
CA GLY A 128 1.90 14.60 -8.56
C GLY A 128 2.37 14.83 -9.99
N LYS A 129 2.93 13.79 -10.60
CA LYS A 129 3.40 13.83 -12.00
C LYS A 129 2.37 13.30 -13.00
N ASN A 130 1.17 12.96 -12.54
CA ASN A 130 0.11 12.34 -13.32
C ASN A 130 0.63 11.15 -14.15
N ARG A 131 1.39 10.27 -13.50
CA ARG A 131 1.99 9.12 -14.19
C ARG A 131 0.87 8.17 -14.62
N ASP A 132 1.05 7.60 -15.80
CA ASP A 132 0.20 6.57 -16.38
C ASP A 132 1.02 5.42 -16.96
N LYS A 133 0.34 4.44 -17.55
CA LYS A 133 0.92 3.23 -18.17
C LYS A 133 1.79 2.41 -17.23
N VAL A 134 1.47 2.40 -15.95
CA VAL A 134 2.13 1.56 -14.95
C VAL A 134 1.48 0.18 -14.87
N SER A 135 2.18 -0.78 -14.30
CA SER A 135 1.60 -2.10 -14.05
C SER A 135 0.57 -2.06 -12.91
N LEU A 136 0.83 -1.29 -11.86
CA LEU A 136 0.01 -1.28 -10.65
C LEU A 136 -0.29 0.14 -10.15
N VAL A 137 -1.56 0.40 -9.87
CA VAL A 137 -2.05 1.59 -9.18
C VAL A 137 -2.53 1.17 -7.80
N ILE A 138 -2.14 1.89 -6.75
CA ILE A 138 -2.53 1.63 -5.36
C ILE A 138 -3.34 2.82 -4.86
N GLY A 139 -4.63 2.64 -4.59
CA GLY A 139 -5.49 3.68 -4.03
C GLY A 139 -5.55 3.60 -2.50
N VAL A 140 -5.25 4.71 -1.82
CA VAL A 140 -5.25 4.84 -0.35
C VAL A 140 -6.12 6.03 0.05
N PRO A 141 -7.35 5.81 0.54
CA PRO A 141 -8.19 6.88 1.07
C PRO A 141 -7.80 7.17 2.52
N THR A 142 -7.73 8.45 2.87
CA THR A 142 -7.45 8.88 4.25
C THR A 142 -8.37 10.03 4.64
N VAL A 143 -8.62 10.14 5.94
CA VAL A 143 -9.32 11.26 6.56
C VAL A 143 -8.47 11.78 7.71
N GLN A 144 -8.50 13.09 7.94
CA GLN A 144 -7.77 13.67 9.05
C GLN A 144 -8.47 13.28 10.36
N ARG A 145 -7.71 12.71 11.30
CA ARG A 145 -8.20 12.34 12.63
C ARG A 145 -7.65 13.32 13.66
N SER A 146 -8.38 13.52 14.75
CA SER A 146 -7.97 14.41 15.84
C SER A 146 -6.86 13.84 16.73
N THR A 147 -6.69 12.51 16.75
CA THR A 147 -5.77 11.80 17.65
C THR A 147 -4.50 11.36 16.94
N HIS A 148 -4.63 10.57 15.88
CA HIS A 148 -3.50 9.96 15.19
C HIS A 148 -3.76 9.73 13.70
N ASN A 149 -2.76 10.00 12.86
CA ASN A 149 -2.83 9.89 11.41
C ASN A 149 -1.99 8.71 10.90
N TYR A 150 -2.63 7.55 10.70
CA TYR A 150 -1.96 6.31 10.27
C TYR A 150 -1.31 6.37 8.87
N ILE A 151 -1.66 7.38 8.06
CA ILE A 151 -1.24 7.47 6.67
C ILE A 151 0.28 7.60 6.54
N ASP A 152 0.98 8.19 7.52
CA ASP A 152 2.43 8.36 7.47
C ASP A 152 3.13 7.01 7.55
N GLU A 153 2.77 6.19 8.52
CA GLU A 153 3.31 4.85 8.69
C GLU A 153 2.98 3.98 7.48
N THR A 154 1.76 4.11 6.95
CA THR A 154 1.33 3.38 5.76
C THR A 154 2.14 3.78 4.53
N LEU A 155 2.32 5.07 4.27
CA LEU A 155 3.10 5.56 3.13
C LEU A 155 4.58 5.23 3.28
N GLU A 156 5.14 5.39 4.47
CA GLU A 156 6.53 5.00 4.73
C GLU A 156 6.73 3.52 4.49
N SER A 157 5.82 2.66 4.98
CA SER A 157 5.89 1.23 4.74
C SER A 157 5.76 0.89 3.26
N LEU A 158 4.78 1.49 2.56
CA LEU A 158 4.55 1.26 1.14
C LEU A 158 5.75 1.69 0.29
N LEU A 159 6.34 2.84 0.56
CA LEU A 159 7.42 3.44 -0.23
C LEU A 159 8.77 2.78 0.08
N ARG A 160 9.10 2.53 1.35
CA ARG A 160 10.36 1.89 1.77
C ARG A 160 10.49 0.46 1.22
N ASN A 161 9.38 -0.26 1.10
CA ASN A 161 9.37 -1.64 0.65
C ASN A 161 9.36 -1.80 -0.88
N LEU A 162 9.40 -0.69 -1.63
CA LEU A 162 9.61 -0.70 -3.08
C LEU A 162 11.09 -0.88 -3.43
N LYS A 163 11.35 -1.58 -4.53
CA LYS A 163 12.64 -1.54 -5.23
C LYS A 163 12.68 -0.35 -6.19
N ASP A 164 13.88 0.14 -6.52
CA ASP A 164 14.09 1.20 -7.51
C ASP A 164 13.46 0.89 -8.89
N SER A 165 13.41 -0.39 -9.27
CA SER A 165 12.74 -0.84 -10.50
C SER A 165 11.22 -0.80 -10.41
N GLU A 166 10.66 -1.02 -9.21
CA GLU A 166 9.23 -0.98 -8.93
C GLU A 166 8.73 0.46 -8.83
N GLU A 167 9.52 1.39 -8.28
CA GLU A 167 9.18 2.82 -8.17
C GLU A 167 8.78 3.46 -9.52
N LYS A 168 9.30 2.94 -10.63
CA LYS A 168 9.02 3.43 -11.99
C LYS A 168 7.75 2.85 -12.60
N ASP A 169 7.24 1.75 -12.04
CA ASP A 169 6.16 0.93 -12.60
C ASP A 169 4.95 0.83 -11.64
N VAL A 170 4.88 1.74 -10.66
CA VAL A 170 3.80 1.87 -9.69
C VAL A 170 3.43 3.34 -9.50
N VAL A 171 2.14 3.58 -9.23
CA VAL A 171 1.64 4.85 -8.72
C VAL A 171 0.79 4.57 -7.48
N ILE A 172 1.13 5.21 -6.37
CA ILE A 172 0.33 5.26 -5.15
C ILE A 172 -0.46 6.56 -5.17
N VAL A 173 -1.79 6.46 -5.16
CA VAL A 173 -2.71 7.59 -5.13
C VAL A 173 -3.32 7.69 -3.75
N VAL A 174 -2.93 8.72 -3.01
CA VAL A 174 -3.52 9.06 -1.71
C VAL A 174 -4.65 10.04 -1.93
N MET A 175 -5.86 9.66 -1.53
CA MET A 175 -7.02 10.56 -1.56
C MET A 175 -7.33 11.04 -0.14
N VAL A 176 -7.13 12.33 0.09
CA VAL A 176 -7.58 13.00 1.32
C VAL A 176 -9.06 13.33 1.16
N ALA A 177 -9.90 12.47 1.74
CA ALA A 177 -11.35 12.45 1.51
C ALA A 177 -12.14 13.24 2.56
N ASP A 178 -11.49 14.00 3.43
CA ASP A 178 -12.18 14.84 4.40
C ASP A 178 -12.72 16.11 3.72
N ILE A 179 -14.03 16.33 3.87
CA ILE A 179 -14.78 17.43 3.26
C ILE A 179 -15.40 18.36 4.31
N THR A 180 -15.10 18.14 5.60
CA THR A 180 -15.75 18.87 6.71
C THR A 180 -15.05 20.17 7.06
N ASN A 181 -13.72 20.20 7.05
CA ASN A 181 -12.92 21.39 7.30
C ASN A 181 -11.81 21.51 6.25
N LEU A 182 -12.09 22.25 5.17
CA LEU A 182 -11.17 22.38 4.05
C LEU A 182 -9.85 23.08 4.41
N GLU A 183 -9.86 24.01 5.37
CA GLU A 183 -8.65 24.71 5.81
C GLU A 183 -7.67 23.73 6.49
N THR A 184 -8.17 22.93 7.43
CA THR A 184 -7.35 21.92 8.11
C THR A 184 -6.86 20.84 7.14
N VAL A 185 -7.71 20.47 6.17
CA VAL A 185 -7.35 19.52 5.11
C VAL A 185 -6.24 20.06 4.22
N ASP A 186 -6.25 21.35 3.87
CA ASP A 186 -5.20 21.98 3.07
C ASP A 186 -3.87 22.04 3.83
N VAL A 187 -3.90 22.31 5.14
CA VAL A 187 -2.70 22.21 6.00
C VAL A 187 -2.16 20.78 5.98
N PHE A 188 -3.03 19.78 6.19
CA PHE A 188 -2.64 18.37 6.19
C PHE A 188 -2.05 17.90 4.85
N ILE A 189 -2.63 18.33 3.73
CA ILE A 189 -2.10 18.05 2.39
C ILE A 189 -0.72 18.67 2.20
N ASN A 190 -0.52 19.92 2.61
CA ASN A 190 0.77 20.61 2.51
C ASN A 190 1.85 19.91 3.35
N GLU A 191 1.50 19.40 4.53
CA GLU A 191 2.40 18.58 5.34
C GLU A 191 2.78 17.29 4.63
N LEU A 192 1.82 16.53 4.11
CA LEU A 192 2.09 15.31 3.34
C LEU A 192 2.97 15.60 2.12
N GLN A 193 2.69 16.68 1.40
CA GLN A 193 3.49 17.11 0.27
C GLN A 193 4.93 17.41 0.66
N THR A 194 5.15 18.06 1.80
CA THR A 194 6.49 18.39 2.31
C THR A 194 7.24 17.13 2.74
N THR A 195 6.60 16.27 3.53
CA THR A 195 7.20 15.04 4.06
C THR A 195 7.58 14.05 2.95
N PHE A 196 6.74 13.91 1.92
CA PHE A 196 6.95 12.94 0.84
C PHE A 196 7.37 13.58 -0.49
N ALA A 197 7.91 14.81 -0.46
CA ALA A 197 8.28 15.58 -1.65
C ALA A 197 9.13 14.77 -2.65
N GLN A 198 10.15 14.05 -2.15
CA GLN A 198 11.02 13.20 -2.98
C GLN A 198 10.26 12.15 -3.79
N TYR A 199 9.21 11.54 -3.23
CA TYR A 199 8.43 10.48 -3.87
C TYR A 199 7.40 11.05 -4.86
N ILE A 200 6.88 12.24 -4.54
CA ILE A 200 6.02 13.02 -5.45
C ILE A 200 6.81 13.47 -6.67
N GLU A 201 8.04 13.97 -6.47
CA GLU A 201 8.94 14.38 -7.55
C GLU A 201 9.33 13.21 -8.45
N LYS A 202 9.66 12.07 -7.84
CA LYS A 202 9.87 10.80 -8.54
C LYS A 202 8.63 10.30 -9.27
N GLY A 203 7.43 10.81 -8.98
CA GLY A 203 6.17 10.43 -9.62
C GLY A 203 5.58 9.10 -9.18
N VAL A 204 6.07 8.51 -8.08
CA VAL A 204 5.52 7.28 -7.50
C VAL A 204 4.35 7.56 -6.55
N LEU A 205 4.28 8.78 -5.98
CA LEU A 205 3.20 9.22 -5.10
C LEU A 205 2.40 10.36 -5.74
N GLU A 206 1.08 10.25 -5.68
CA GLU A 206 0.14 11.31 -6.04
C GLU A 206 -0.80 11.58 -4.87
N ILE A 207 -1.06 12.85 -4.57
CA ILE A 207 -2.02 13.26 -3.54
C ILE A 207 -3.17 13.97 -4.23
N ILE A 208 -4.39 13.52 -3.97
CA ILE A 208 -5.61 14.13 -4.50
C ILE A 208 -6.59 14.45 -3.38
N ALA A 209 -7.42 15.47 -3.60
CA ALA A 209 -8.59 15.74 -2.78
C ALA A 209 -9.81 15.89 -3.72
N PRO A 210 -10.91 15.16 -3.47
CA PRO A 210 -12.11 15.27 -4.30
C PRO A 210 -12.77 16.65 -4.12
N SER A 211 -13.57 17.05 -5.10
CA SER A 211 -14.45 18.21 -4.95
C SER A 211 -15.54 17.91 -3.91
N VAL A 212 -15.93 18.89 -3.10
CA VAL A 212 -17.08 18.75 -2.18
C VAL A 212 -18.36 18.46 -2.96
N ASP A 213 -18.47 19.01 -4.17
CA ASP A 213 -19.60 18.79 -5.06
C ASP A 213 -19.76 17.36 -5.58
N TYR A 214 -18.72 16.52 -5.43
CA TYR A 214 -18.80 15.10 -5.76
C TYR A 214 -19.84 14.38 -4.88
N TYR A 215 -19.93 14.77 -3.61
CA TYR A 215 -20.75 14.09 -2.63
C TYR A 215 -22.21 14.60 -2.68
N PRO A 216 -23.20 13.69 -2.60
CA PRO A 216 -24.59 14.08 -2.41
C PRO A 216 -24.80 14.61 -0.98
N ASP A 217 -26.01 15.08 -0.68
CA ASP A 217 -26.36 15.42 0.71
C ASP A 217 -26.43 14.15 1.57
N LEU A 218 -25.34 13.85 2.27
CA LEU A 218 -25.24 12.69 3.15
C LEU A 218 -26.17 12.79 4.38
N ASN A 219 -26.75 13.95 4.67
CA ASN A 219 -27.73 14.08 5.75
C ASN A 219 -29.14 13.59 5.34
N ALA A 220 -29.40 13.49 4.03
CA ALA A 220 -30.68 13.08 3.47
C ALA A 220 -30.73 11.59 3.08
N LEU A 221 -29.88 10.75 3.67
CA LEU A 221 -29.81 9.32 3.36
C LEU A 221 -31.02 8.54 3.91
N PRO A 222 -31.54 7.54 3.16
CA PRO A 222 -32.62 6.69 3.63
C PRO A 222 -32.20 5.79 4.80
N SER A 223 -33.09 5.66 5.78
CA SER A 223 -32.85 4.77 6.92
C SER A 223 -32.77 3.31 6.48
N THR A 224 -31.69 2.64 6.86
CA THR A 224 -31.31 1.32 6.35
C THR A 224 -30.52 0.57 7.40
N LEU A 225 -30.67 -0.77 7.44
CA LEU A 225 -29.97 -1.68 8.37
C LEU A 225 -30.20 -1.40 9.87
N GLY A 226 -31.10 -0.49 10.24
CA GLY A 226 -31.29 -0.05 11.62
C GLY A 226 -30.12 0.78 12.18
N ASP A 227 -29.25 1.28 11.30
CA ASP A 227 -28.07 2.05 11.69
C ASP A 227 -28.44 3.49 12.11
N PRO A 228 -27.73 4.10 13.08
CA PRO A 228 -27.88 5.52 13.38
C PRO A 228 -27.41 6.40 12.20
N PRO A 229 -27.92 7.64 12.06
CA PRO A 229 -27.59 8.54 10.94
C PRO A 229 -26.09 8.70 10.68
N GLU A 230 -25.28 8.85 11.74
CA GLU A 230 -23.82 9.01 11.62
C GLU A 230 -23.13 7.78 11.01
N ARG A 231 -23.61 6.58 11.34
CA ARG A 231 -23.08 5.34 10.76
C ARG A 231 -23.50 5.20 9.30
N MET A 232 -24.74 5.60 8.95
CA MET A 232 -25.22 5.62 7.57
C MET A 232 -24.40 6.58 6.70
N LYS A 233 -24.18 7.80 7.16
CA LYS A 233 -23.29 8.79 6.53
C LYS A 233 -21.90 8.22 6.30
N TRP A 234 -21.30 7.66 7.34
CA TRP A 234 -19.94 7.11 7.28
C TRP A 234 -19.81 6.01 6.22
N ARG A 235 -20.71 5.02 6.20
CA ARG A 235 -20.62 3.91 5.24
C ARG A 235 -20.93 4.35 3.80
N ALA A 236 -21.91 5.24 3.60
CA ALA A 236 -22.24 5.75 2.27
C ALA A 236 -21.07 6.56 1.70
N LYS A 237 -20.49 7.43 2.52
CA LYS A 237 -19.28 8.19 2.17
C LYS A 237 -18.11 7.27 1.82
N GLN A 238 -17.85 6.22 2.61
CA GLN A 238 -16.77 5.27 2.34
C GLN A 238 -16.93 4.59 0.96
N VAL A 239 -18.15 4.20 0.59
CA VAL A 239 -18.41 3.61 -0.74
C VAL A 239 -18.13 4.62 -1.85
N LEU A 240 -18.57 5.88 -1.68
CA LEU A 240 -18.30 6.96 -2.65
C LEU A 240 -16.81 7.28 -2.77
N ASP A 241 -16.08 7.27 -1.66
CA ASP A 241 -14.62 7.48 -1.61
C ASP A 241 -13.90 6.42 -2.43
N PHE A 242 -14.25 5.14 -2.23
CA PHE A 242 -13.62 4.03 -2.96
C PHE A 242 -13.98 4.08 -4.45
N ALA A 243 -15.24 4.39 -4.78
CA ALA A 243 -15.67 4.58 -6.16
C ALA A 243 -14.87 5.71 -6.84
N TYR A 244 -14.65 6.84 -6.15
CA TYR A 244 -13.87 7.97 -6.69
C TYR A 244 -12.42 7.57 -6.98
N LEU A 245 -11.76 6.91 -6.03
CA LEU A 245 -10.39 6.42 -6.20
C LEU A 245 -10.26 5.42 -7.35
N MET A 246 -11.20 4.48 -7.47
CA MET A 246 -11.24 3.52 -8.59
C MET A 246 -11.47 4.24 -9.93
N MET A 247 -12.37 5.22 -9.98
CA MET A 247 -12.60 6.07 -11.17
C MET A 247 -11.35 6.87 -11.57
N TYR A 248 -10.58 7.33 -10.59
CA TYR A 248 -9.34 8.05 -10.83
C TYR A 248 -8.21 7.11 -11.31
N GLY A 249 -8.05 5.96 -10.65
CA GLY A 249 -6.93 5.04 -10.86
C GLY A 249 -7.03 4.16 -12.10
N HIS A 250 -8.24 3.81 -12.56
CA HIS A 250 -8.42 2.77 -13.57
C HIS A 250 -7.82 3.08 -14.95
N LYS A 251 -7.38 4.32 -15.23
CA LYS A 251 -6.74 4.69 -16.52
C LYS A 251 -5.22 4.68 -16.44
N LYS A 252 -4.66 4.60 -15.23
CA LYS A 252 -3.23 4.80 -14.99
C LYS A 252 -2.44 3.51 -15.08
N GLY A 253 -3.05 2.35 -14.84
CA GLY A 253 -2.33 1.09 -14.92
C GLY A 253 -3.18 -0.13 -15.14
N VAL A 254 -2.50 -1.26 -15.38
CA VAL A 254 -3.13 -2.55 -15.76
C VAL A 254 -3.96 -3.10 -14.60
N TYR A 255 -3.41 -3.02 -13.39
CA TYR A 255 -4.05 -3.44 -12.16
C TYR A 255 -4.29 -2.26 -11.22
N TYR A 256 -5.36 -2.37 -10.44
CA TYR A 256 -5.68 -1.45 -9.37
C TYR A 256 -5.82 -2.22 -8.06
N MET A 257 -5.16 -1.74 -7.01
CA MET A 257 -5.27 -2.27 -5.66
C MET A 257 -5.92 -1.23 -4.75
N GLN A 258 -6.99 -1.62 -4.06
CA GLN A 258 -7.56 -0.81 -2.98
C GLN A 258 -6.87 -1.16 -1.65
N LEU A 259 -6.39 -0.13 -0.95
CA LEU A 259 -5.90 -0.21 0.42
C LEU A 259 -6.70 0.73 1.35
N GLU A 260 -6.40 0.63 2.64
CA GLU A 260 -6.81 1.55 3.71
C GLU A 260 -5.57 2.31 4.21
N ASP A 261 -5.76 3.36 5.01
CA ASP A 261 -4.68 4.25 5.46
C ASP A 261 -3.89 3.74 6.67
N ASP A 262 -4.11 2.51 7.10
CA ASP A 262 -3.57 1.93 8.33
C ASP A 262 -2.97 0.54 8.13
N VAL A 263 -2.12 0.40 7.10
CA VAL A 263 -1.53 -0.88 6.68
C VAL A 263 0.00 -0.83 6.60
N VAL A 264 0.65 -1.93 6.99
CA VAL A 264 2.07 -2.19 6.69
C VAL A 264 2.22 -3.27 5.64
N THR A 265 3.32 -3.18 4.90
CA THR A 265 3.65 -4.09 3.80
C THR A 265 4.92 -4.89 4.07
N LYS A 266 5.06 -6.00 3.35
CA LYS A 266 6.34 -6.75 3.27
C LYS A 266 7.25 -6.16 2.19
N PRO A 267 8.58 -6.33 2.31
CA PRO A 267 9.52 -5.96 1.26
C PRO A 267 9.17 -6.61 -0.10
N SER A 268 9.34 -5.83 -1.16
CA SER A 268 9.12 -6.26 -2.56
C SER A 268 7.71 -6.80 -2.83
N TYR A 269 6.70 -6.23 -2.16
CA TYR A 269 5.32 -6.66 -2.31
C TYR A 269 4.84 -6.51 -3.75
N VAL A 270 5.29 -5.49 -4.50
CA VAL A 270 4.90 -5.27 -5.90
C VAL A 270 5.36 -6.40 -6.81
N THR A 271 6.63 -6.82 -6.72
CA THR A 271 7.14 -7.99 -7.46
C THR A 271 6.29 -9.22 -7.15
N LYS A 272 6.00 -9.47 -5.88
CA LYS A 272 5.19 -10.64 -5.45
C LYS A 272 3.77 -10.58 -6.01
N ILE A 273 3.14 -9.40 -5.99
CA ILE A 273 1.82 -9.16 -6.59
C ILE A 273 1.86 -9.43 -8.10
N LYS A 274 2.82 -8.85 -8.83
CA LYS A 274 2.92 -9.01 -10.28
C LYS A 274 3.16 -10.46 -10.69
N ASN A 275 4.08 -11.15 -10.02
CA ASN A 275 4.37 -12.55 -10.28
C ASN A 275 3.16 -13.43 -9.99
N PHE A 276 2.46 -13.16 -8.88
CA PHE A 276 1.24 -13.89 -8.58
C PHE A 276 0.16 -13.60 -9.61
N ALA A 277 -0.08 -12.33 -9.97
CA ALA A 277 -1.06 -11.94 -10.98
C ALA A 277 -0.81 -12.63 -12.33
N GLY A 278 0.43 -12.62 -12.82
CA GLY A 278 0.79 -13.32 -14.06
C GLY A 278 0.65 -14.84 -13.98
N SER A 279 0.84 -15.44 -12.80
CA SER A 279 0.71 -16.90 -12.63
C SER A 279 -0.74 -17.41 -12.61
N GLN A 280 -1.74 -16.53 -12.53
CA GLN A 280 -3.14 -16.94 -12.38
C GLN A 280 -3.97 -16.60 -13.61
N GLU A 281 -4.92 -17.47 -13.93
CA GLU A 281 -5.93 -17.24 -14.95
C GLU A 281 -7.35 -17.34 -14.39
N GLY A 282 -8.28 -16.71 -15.10
CA GLY A 282 -9.73 -16.80 -14.83
C GLY A 282 -10.18 -16.20 -13.48
N TYR A 283 -9.34 -15.38 -12.85
CA TYR A 283 -9.68 -14.72 -11.60
C TYR A 283 -10.54 -13.47 -11.86
N VAL A 284 -11.43 -13.17 -10.93
CA VAL A 284 -12.23 -11.94 -10.88
C VAL A 284 -11.51 -10.89 -10.02
N MET A 285 -10.87 -11.34 -8.94
CA MET A 285 -10.16 -10.49 -7.99
C MET A 285 -9.04 -11.30 -7.35
N MET A 286 -8.01 -10.61 -6.86
CA MET A 286 -7.04 -11.20 -5.94
C MET A 286 -7.05 -10.49 -4.60
N GLU A 287 -6.70 -11.21 -3.55
CA GLU A 287 -6.52 -10.64 -2.22
C GLU A 287 -5.16 -11.03 -1.64
N PHE A 288 -4.50 -10.04 -1.02
CA PHE A 288 -3.19 -10.19 -0.38
C PHE A 288 -3.26 -10.01 1.16
N SER A 289 -4.50 -9.94 1.66
CA SER A 289 -4.96 -9.87 3.04
C SER A 289 -6.36 -10.47 3.10
N SER A 290 -6.61 -11.29 4.11
CA SER A 290 -7.92 -11.84 4.48
C SER A 290 -8.80 -10.86 5.27
N LEU A 291 -8.21 -9.79 5.82
CA LEU A 291 -8.93 -8.78 6.60
C LEU A 291 -9.62 -7.74 5.71
N GLY A 292 -10.94 -7.60 5.89
CA GLY A 292 -11.75 -6.49 5.37
C GLY A 292 -11.61 -6.25 3.86
N PHE A 293 -11.74 -4.98 3.46
CA PHE A 293 -11.52 -4.49 2.09
C PHE A 293 -10.04 -4.09 1.86
N ILE A 294 -9.09 -4.71 2.56
CA ILE A 294 -7.67 -4.35 2.42
C ILE A 294 -7.01 -5.21 1.35
N SER A 295 -6.18 -4.58 0.51
CA SER A 295 -5.34 -5.23 -0.50
C SER A 295 -6.12 -6.05 -1.52
N LYS A 296 -7.27 -5.52 -1.94
CA LYS A 296 -8.10 -6.10 -2.99
C LYS A 296 -7.60 -5.62 -4.35
N LEU A 297 -7.12 -6.54 -5.17
CA LEU A 297 -6.58 -6.27 -6.50
C LEU A 297 -7.62 -6.61 -7.57
N PHE A 298 -7.86 -5.65 -8.45
CA PHE A 298 -8.73 -5.75 -9.61
C PHE A 298 -7.95 -5.51 -10.89
N LYS A 299 -8.41 -6.09 -12.00
CA LYS A 299 -8.00 -5.62 -13.33
C LYS A 299 -8.64 -4.26 -13.57
N SER A 300 -7.88 -3.27 -14.02
CA SER A 300 -8.42 -1.92 -14.24
C SER A 300 -9.49 -1.88 -15.33
N SER A 301 -9.48 -2.83 -16.26
CA SER A 301 -10.54 -3.02 -17.27
C SER A 301 -11.90 -3.37 -16.66
N ASP A 302 -11.92 -4.00 -15.49
CA ASP A 302 -13.13 -4.52 -14.85
C ASP A 302 -13.72 -3.53 -13.84
N LEU A 303 -12.93 -2.53 -13.42
CA LEU A 303 -13.33 -1.54 -12.44
C LEU A 303 -14.61 -0.77 -12.78
N PRO A 304 -14.88 -0.32 -14.02
CA PRO A 304 -16.09 0.47 -14.32
C PRO A 304 -17.38 -0.24 -13.92
N ASN A 305 -17.50 -1.54 -14.22
CA ASN A 305 -18.68 -2.33 -13.87
C ASN A 305 -18.83 -2.45 -12.35
N PHE A 306 -17.71 -2.57 -11.64
CA PHE A 306 -17.73 -2.64 -10.18
C PHE A 306 -18.08 -1.27 -9.56
N VAL A 307 -17.50 -0.18 -10.07
CA VAL A 307 -17.83 1.20 -9.66
C VAL A 307 -19.30 1.49 -9.87
N GLU A 308 -19.86 1.15 -11.03
CA GLU A 308 -21.30 1.33 -11.30
C GLU A 308 -22.15 0.55 -10.31
N PHE A 309 -21.77 -0.70 -9.99
CA PHE A 309 -22.41 -1.47 -8.94
C PHE A 309 -22.33 -0.81 -7.56
N LEU A 310 -21.18 -0.24 -7.20
CA LEU A 310 -21.04 0.51 -5.95
C LEU A 310 -21.97 1.72 -5.91
N LEU A 311 -22.03 2.48 -7.00
CA LEU A 311 -22.86 3.68 -7.10
C LEU A 311 -24.36 3.37 -7.14
N MET A 312 -24.77 2.19 -7.62
CA MET A 312 -26.16 1.75 -7.50
C MET A 312 -26.61 1.55 -6.05
N PHE A 313 -25.70 1.18 -5.13
CA PHE A 313 -26.06 0.70 -3.80
C PHE A 313 -25.30 1.39 -2.65
N TYR A 314 -24.67 2.54 -2.89
CA TYR A 314 -23.85 3.24 -1.90
C TYR A 314 -24.64 3.62 -0.64
N GLU A 315 -25.92 3.97 -0.80
CA GLU A 315 -26.81 4.30 0.31
C GLU A 315 -27.27 3.06 1.09
N THR A 316 -27.23 1.86 0.49
CA THR A 316 -27.93 0.69 1.02
C THR A 316 -27.06 -0.21 1.90
N LYS A 317 -25.81 -0.47 1.51
CA LYS A 317 -24.93 -1.43 2.19
C LYS A 317 -23.50 -0.91 2.34
N PRO A 318 -22.74 -1.36 3.36
CA PRO A 318 -21.32 -1.06 3.46
C PRO A 318 -20.50 -1.76 2.37
N ILE A 319 -19.29 -1.26 2.13
CA ILE A 319 -18.43 -1.68 1.01
C ILE A 319 -18.10 -3.18 1.00
N ASP A 320 -17.80 -3.79 2.15
CA ASP A 320 -17.50 -5.23 2.25
C ASP A 320 -18.67 -6.09 1.78
N TRP A 321 -19.89 -5.66 2.10
CA TRP A 321 -21.10 -6.38 1.70
C TRP A 321 -21.35 -6.18 0.22
N LEU A 322 -21.16 -4.97 -0.31
CA LEU A 322 -21.28 -4.73 -1.75
C LEU A 322 -20.29 -5.57 -2.54
N LEU A 323 -19.04 -5.74 -2.05
CA LEU A 323 -18.07 -6.64 -2.66
C LEU A 323 -18.58 -8.08 -2.72
N ALA A 324 -19.05 -8.59 -1.58
CA ALA A 324 -19.56 -9.95 -1.49
C ALA A 324 -20.76 -10.17 -2.41
N ASN A 325 -21.68 -9.19 -2.49
CA ASN A 325 -22.83 -9.24 -3.38
C ASN A 325 -22.42 -9.21 -4.86
N TYR A 326 -21.50 -8.31 -5.23
CA TYR A 326 -20.97 -8.23 -6.60
C TYR A 326 -20.34 -9.55 -7.04
N LEU A 327 -19.52 -10.14 -6.17
CA LEU A 327 -18.89 -11.43 -6.45
C LEU A 327 -19.89 -12.56 -6.53
N PHE A 328 -20.89 -12.59 -5.63
CA PHE A 328 -21.95 -13.57 -5.65
C PHE A 328 -22.69 -13.54 -6.99
N VAL A 329 -23.13 -12.36 -7.44
CA VAL A 329 -23.85 -12.19 -8.71
C VAL A 329 -22.97 -12.55 -9.92
N LYS A 330 -21.67 -12.24 -9.88
CA LYS A 330 -20.75 -12.46 -11.00
C LYS A 330 -20.29 -13.93 -11.14
N VAL A 331 -20.27 -14.68 -10.04
CA VAL A 331 -19.62 -16.00 -9.98
C VAL A 331 -20.58 -17.13 -9.65
N CYS A 332 -21.53 -16.90 -8.75
CA CYS A 332 -22.44 -17.94 -8.29
C CYS A 332 -23.62 -18.09 -9.25
N LEU A 333 -24.02 -19.35 -9.46
CA LEU A 333 -25.17 -19.69 -10.28
C LEU A 333 -26.33 -20.05 -9.34
N ASP A 334 -27.47 -19.41 -9.55
CA ASP A 334 -28.71 -19.79 -8.90
C ASP A 334 -29.11 -21.19 -9.42
N ASN A 335 -29.51 -22.09 -8.52
CA ASN A 335 -29.90 -23.50 -8.77
C ASN A 335 -28.80 -24.57 -8.83
N HIS A 336 -27.62 -24.32 -8.25
CA HIS A 336 -26.64 -25.37 -7.98
C HIS A 336 -26.66 -25.85 -6.53
N GLU A 337 -26.01 -27.00 -6.26
CA GLU A 337 -25.79 -27.50 -4.91
C GLU A 337 -25.18 -26.44 -3.99
N ALA A 338 -25.55 -26.44 -2.70
CA ALA A 338 -25.07 -25.46 -1.72
C ALA A 338 -23.53 -25.34 -1.63
N LYS A 339 -22.78 -26.37 -2.05
CA LYS A 339 -21.31 -26.39 -2.07
C LYS A 339 -20.69 -25.76 -3.33
N TYR A 340 -21.48 -25.48 -4.37
CA TYR A 340 -21.00 -24.93 -5.63
C TYR A 340 -20.44 -23.52 -5.47
N CYS A 341 -21.26 -22.60 -4.95
CA CYS A 341 -20.92 -21.18 -4.85
C CYS A 341 -19.63 -20.94 -4.03
N PRO A 342 -19.43 -21.55 -2.84
CA PRO A 342 -18.16 -21.43 -2.12
C PRO A 342 -16.94 -21.87 -2.94
N LYS A 343 -17.03 -22.99 -3.66
CA LYS A 343 -15.93 -23.49 -4.52
C LYS A 343 -15.68 -22.59 -5.73
N ALA A 344 -16.74 -22.04 -6.31
CA ALA A 344 -16.65 -21.12 -7.44
C ALA A 344 -15.99 -19.81 -7.02
N LEU A 345 -16.40 -19.25 -5.87
CA LEU A 345 -15.79 -18.06 -5.28
C LEU A 345 -14.32 -18.28 -4.94
N GLU A 346 -13.94 -19.43 -4.37
CA GLU A 346 -12.53 -19.75 -4.09
C GLU A 346 -11.66 -19.83 -5.36
N LYS A 347 -12.24 -20.26 -6.49
CA LYS A 347 -11.56 -20.24 -7.79
C LYS A 347 -11.49 -18.84 -8.39
N ALA A 348 -12.54 -18.04 -8.24
CA ALA A 348 -12.62 -16.69 -8.79
C ALA A 348 -11.80 -15.66 -7.98
N ILE A 349 -11.66 -15.87 -6.67
CA ILE A 349 -10.93 -14.99 -5.74
C ILE A 349 -9.61 -15.66 -5.39
N ARG A 350 -8.51 -15.21 -6.00
CA ARG A 350 -7.19 -15.79 -5.75
C ARG A 350 -6.57 -15.16 -4.50
N LYS A 351 -6.30 -16.00 -3.49
CA LYS A 351 -5.70 -15.57 -2.24
C LYS A 351 -4.19 -15.82 -2.29
N TYR A 352 -3.40 -14.77 -2.08
CA TYR A 352 -1.96 -14.91 -1.90
C TYR A 352 -1.65 -15.30 -0.46
N LYS A 353 -0.75 -16.28 -0.27
CA LYS A 353 -0.26 -16.68 1.05
C LYS A 353 1.26 -16.80 1.04
N PRO A 354 1.96 -16.34 2.09
CA PRO A 354 1.46 -15.61 3.27
C PRO A 354 1.04 -14.16 2.94
N SER A 355 0.17 -13.55 3.75
CA SER A 355 -0.31 -12.17 3.55
C SER A 355 0.84 -11.17 3.35
N LEU A 356 0.68 -10.25 2.40
CA LEU A 356 1.67 -9.19 2.10
C LEU A 356 1.38 -7.88 2.83
N PHE A 357 0.16 -7.75 3.36
CA PHE A 357 -0.33 -6.57 4.05
C PHE A 357 -0.85 -6.95 5.43
N GLN A 358 -0.73 -6.04 6.39
CA GLN A 358 -1.21 -6.20 7.75
C GLN A 358 -1.84 -4.89 8.20
N HIS A 359 -3.06 -4.98 8.73
CA HIS A 359 -3.77 -3.85 9.33
C HIS A 359 -3.18 -3.52 10.70
N MET A 360 -2.96 -2.24 10.97
CA MET A 360 -2.40 -1.72 12.22
C MET A 360 -3.32 -0.73 12.92
N GLY A 361 -4.35 -0.24 12.23
CA GLY A 361 -5.29 0.72 12.80
C GLY A 361 -5.96 0.17 14.04
N VAL A 362 -5.97 0.98 15.11
CA VAL A 362 -6.70 0.66 16.35
C VAL A 362 -7.99 1.46 16.42
N GLU A 363 -7.99 2.69 15.89
CA GLU A 363 -9.15 3.58 15.84
C GLU A 363 -9.66 3.72 14.40
N SER A 364 -10.92 3.38 14.20
CA SER A 364 -11.58 3.56 12.90
C SER A 364 -11.81 5.04 12.59
N SER A 365 -11.96 5.36 11.30
CA SER A 365 -12.48 6.66 10.87
C SER A 365 -13.91 6.93 11.36
N LEU A 366 -14.66 5.90 11.78
CA LEU A 366 -15.90 6.08 12.54
C LEU A 366 -15.57 6.36 14.01
N LYS A 367 -15.86 7.57 14.47
CA LYS A 367 -15.55 8.03 15.84
C LYS A 367 -16.05 7.02 16.90
N GLY A 368 -15.12 6.57 17.75
CA GLY A 368 -15.40 5.64 18.86
C GLY A 368 -15.37 4.15 18.51
N LYS A 369 -15.16 3.76 17.24
CA LYS A 369 -15.02 2.35 16.85
C LYS A 369 -13.56 1.90 16.94
N VAL A 370 -13.27 1.01 17.88
CA VAL A 370 -11.95 0.39 18.07
C VAL A 370 -11.88 -0.95 17.34
N GLN A 371 -10.81 -1.18 16.57
CA GLN A 371 -10.57 -2.42 15.83
C GLN A 371 -9.17 -2.95 16.12
N LYS A 372 -9.02 -4.18 16.61
CA LYS A 372 -7.71 -4.77 16.95
C LYS A 372 -7.39 -6.02 16.13
N LEU A 373 -7.95 -6.13 14.93
CA LEU A 373 -7.74 -7.30 14.08
C LEU A 373 -6.32 -7.32 13.53
N ARG A 374 -5.72 -8.52 13.52
CA ARG A 374 -4.41 -8.77 12.92
C ARG A 374 -4.44 -9.97 11.97
N GLU A 375 -3.59 -9.94 10.95
CA GLU A 375 -3.48 -11.02 9.99
C GLU A 375 -2.75 -12.22 10.59
N LYS A 376 -3.35 -13.41 10.48
CA LYS A 376 -2.79 -14.62 11.09
C LYS A 376 -1.49 -15.06 10.41
N ASP A 377 -1.44 -14.88 9.09
CA ASP A 377 -0.36 -15.40 8.24
C ASP A 377 0.68 -14.31 7.85
N PHE A 378 0.61 -13.09 8.43
CA PHE A 378 1.57 -12.03 8.10
C PHE A 378 2.97 -12.28 8.68
N GLY A 379 3.06 -12.87 9.88
CA GLY A 379 4.32 -13.04 10.60
C GLY A 379 4.65 -11.84 11.50
N LYS A 380 5.93 -11.69 11.86
CA LYS A 380 6.37 -10.57 12.72
C LYS A 380 6.43 -9.28 11.92
N VAL A 381 5.87 -8.21 12.48
CA VAL A 381 5.98 -6.85 11.94
C VAL A 381 7.35 -6.29 12.34
N GLU A 382 8.05 -5.64 11.41
CA GLU A 382 9.28 -4.90 11.74
C GLU A 382 8.92 -3.66 12.57
N LEU A 383 9.42 -3.61 13.81
CA LEU A 383 9.15 -2.50 14.74
C LEU A 383 10.23 -1.41 14.72
N PHE A 384 11.36 -1.67 14.06
CA PHE A 384 12.52 -0.78 14.03
C PHE A 384 13.36 -0.98 12.78
N ILE A 385 14.16 0.03 12.42
CA ILE A 385 15.11 -0.01 11.30
C ILE A 385 16.53 -0.04 11.87
N PRO A 386 17.29 -1.12 11.63
CA PRO A 386 18.63 -1.26 12.19
C PRO A 386 19.65 -0.43 11.41
N HIS A 387 20.47 0.33 12.13
CA HIS A 387 21.65 1.01 11.60
C HIS A 387 22.89 0.56 12.38
N THR A 388 23.83 -0.07 11.68
CA THR A 388 25.07 -0.61 12.28
C THR A 388 26.29 0.28 12.02
N ASP A 389 26.10 1.37 11.26
CA ASP A 389 27.12 2.32 10.84
C ASP A 389 27.12 3.61 11.68
N ASN A 390 26.34 3.67 12.75
CA ASN A 390 26.32 4.79 13.69
C ASN A 390 27.72 5.02 14.33
N PRO A 391 28.15 6.28 14.55
CA PRO A 391 29.42 6.59 15.19
C PRO A 391 29.62 5.92 16.57
N PRO A 392 30.84 5.52 16.95
CA PRO A 392 31.05 4.93 18.28
C PRO A 392 30.70 5.88 19.43
N ALA A 393 29.73 5.50 20.26
CA ALA A 393 29.34 6.25 21.44
C ALA A 393 30.25 5.90 22.64
N LYS A 394 30.77 6.92 23.32
CA LYS A 394 31.44 6.80 24.63
C LYS A 394 30.43 6.42 25.71
N LYS A 395 29.27 7.08 25.66
CA LYS A 395 28.20 6.94 26.63
C LYS A 395 26.87 7.24 25.94
N LEU A 396 25.93 6.33 26.15
CA LEU A 396 24.52 6.53 25.84
C LEU A 396 23.82 6.80 27.16
N SER A 397 23.01 7.84 27.23
CA SER A 397 22.26 8.18 28.44
C SER A 397 20.87 8.65 28.10
N THR A 398 19.93 8.38 29.00
CA THR A 398 18.54 8.81 28.88
C THR A 398 18.04 9.21 30.25
N SER A 399 17.26 10.29 30.33
CA SER A 399 16.49 10.62 31.54
C SER A 399 15.13 9.92 31.55
N LEU A 400 14.67 9.45 30.39
CA LEU A 400 13.40 8.75 30.24
C LEU A 400 13.45 7.37 30.89
N LYS A 401 12.35 7.01 31.57
CA LYS A 401 12.20 5.70 32.22
C LYS A 401 11.94 4.61 31.18
N VAL A 402 12.97 3.81 30.92
CA VAL A 402 12.93 2.68 29.97
C VAL A 402 11.87 1.67 30.35
N TYR A 403 11.15 1.16 29.35
CA TYR A 403 10.13 0.14 29.50
C TYR A 403 10.58 -1.18 28.86
N GLN A 404 10.39 -2.28 29.60
CA GLN A 404 10.83 -3.64 29.22
C GLN A 404 12.33 -3.70 28.87
N SER A 405 12.70 -4.51 27.86
CA SER A 405 14.08 -4.73 27.41
C SER A 405 14.46 -3.87 26.19
N HIS A 406 13.72 -2.81 25.89
CA HIS A 406 13.93 -1.96 24.72
C HIS A 406 14.82 -0.75 25.07
N THR A 407 16.13 -1.01 25.17
CA THR A 407 17.13 -0.05 25.67
C THR A 407 17.65 0.91 24.60
N LEU A 408 18.29 2.01 25.02
CA LEU A 408 18.87 2.99 24.10
C LEU A 408 20.12 2.40 23.41
N GLU A 409 20.87 1.58 24.15
CA GLU A 409 22.03 0.85 23.67
C GLU A 409 21.69 -0.11 22.54
N ASP A 410 20.61 -0.89 22.70
CA ASP A 410 20.16 -1.81 21.65
C ASP A 410 19.57 -1.08 20.45
N ALA A 411 18.90 0.05 20.67
CA ALA A 411 18.40 0.91 19.60
C ALA A 411 19.54 1.51 18.77
N TYR A 412 20.55 2.07 19.44
CA TYR A 412 21.70 2.68 18.79
C TYR A 412 22.54 1.67 18.00
N ALA A 413 22.64 0.44 18.50
CA ALA A 413 23.37 -0.66 17.86
C ALA A 413 22.56 -1.40 16.78
N GLY A 414 21.31 -1.00 16.49
CA GLY A 414 20.44 -1.65 15.51
C GLY A 414 19.99 -3.07 15.91
N LYS A 415 19.90 -3.37 17.21
CA LYS A 415 19.44 -4.66 17.74
C LYS A 415 17.97 -4.67 18.16
N SER A 416 17.44 -3.51 18.54
CA SER A 416 16.06 -3.30 18.99
C SER A 416 15.62 -1.85 18.63
N TYR A 417 14.42 -1.44 19.06
CA TYR A 417 14.07 -0.04 19.30
C TYR A 417 14.26 0.31 20.77
N PHE A 418 14.20 1.62 21.07
CA PHE A 418 14.14 2.16 22.42
C PHE A 418 12.68 2.44 22.78
N TRP A 419 12.23 2.08 23.98
CA TRP A 419 10.87 2.33 24.44
C TRP A 419 10.88 2.82 25.88
N ALA A 420 10.19 3.92 26.14
CA ALA A 420 10.16 4.56 27.44
C ALA A 420 8.79 5.18 27.73
N LEU A 421 8.57 5.49 29.00
CA LEU A 421 7.37 6.21 29.45
C LEU A 421 7.34 7.64 28.90
N ASN A 422 6.24 8.34 29.18
CA ASN A 422 5.97 9.67 28.65
C ASN A 422 7.06 10.71 29.02
N PRO A 423 7.61 11.43 28.04
CA PRO A 423 8.58 12.51 28.29
C PRO A 423 8.02 13.69 29.07
N GLN A 424 8.83 14.24 29.99
CA GLN A 424 8.61 15.53 30.64
C GLN A 424 9.50 16.62 30.01
N PRO A 425 9.20 17.92 30.22
CA PRO A 425 10.05 19.00 29.71
C PRO A 425 11.50 18.86 30.21
N GLY A 426 12.45 18.84 29.26
CA GLY A 426 13.87 18.63 29.54
C GLY A 426 14.33 17.17 29.46
N ASP A 427 13.42 16.21 29.42
CA ASP A 427 13.78 14.81 29.26
C ASP A 427 14.32 14.51 27.87
N GLY A 428 15.09 13.44 27.74
CA GLY A 428 15.65 13.09 26.45
C GLY A 428 16.61 11.93 26.45
N VAL A 429 17.21 11.73 25.28
CA VAL A 429 18.30 10.78 25.03
C VAL A 429 19.53 11.55 24.58
N THR A 430 20.70 11.14 25.05
CA THR A 430 21.98 11.77 24.73
C THR A 430 22.98 10.70 24.28
N VAL A 431 23.66 11.00 23.19
CA VAL A 431 24.75 10.21 22.63
C VAL A 431 26.03 11.04 22.74
N GLU A 432 26.92 10.65 23.64
CA GLU A 432 28.27 11.22 23.73
C GLU A 432 29.21 10.38 22.86
N PHE A 433 29.91 11.00 21.92
CA PHE A 433 30.79 10.28 21.00
C PHE A 433 32.13 9.91 21.67
N SER A 434 32.69 8.78 21.26
CA SER A 434 34.01 8.29 21.73
C SER A 434 35.14 9.24 21.36
N LYS A 435 35.00 9.94 20.23
CA LYS A 435 35.92 10.96 19.73
C LYS A 435 35.10 12.09 19.10
N PRO A 436 35.60 13.33 19.06
CA PRO A 436 34.95 14.39 18.30
C PRO A 436 34.70 13.93 16.86
N THR A 437 33.43 13.87 16.45
CA THR A 437 33.01 13.23 15.20
C THR A 437 32.35 14.25 14.28
N LEU A 438 32.77 14.27 13.02
CA LEU A 438 32.25 15.20 12.02
C LEU A 438 30.94 14.65 11.46
N LEU A 439 29.83 15.18 11.95
CA LEU A 439 28.50 14.72 11.55
C LEU A 439 28.05 15.41 10.26
N THR A 440 27.56 14.62 9.33
CA THR A 440 27.00 15.03 8.04
C THR A 440 25.49 14.90 7.99
N TYR A 441 24.90 14.04 8.82
CA TYR A 441 23.45 13.78 8.78
C TYR A 441 22.95 13.16 10.10
N PHE A 442 21.70 13.46 10.45
CA PHE A 442 20.98 12.73 11.47
C PHE A 442 19.54 12.43 11.03
N LEU A 443 19.02 11.31 11.51
CA LEU A 443 17.63 10.89 11.42
C LEU A 443 17.24 10.19 12.72
N PHE A 444 16.17 10.68 13.32
CA PHE A 444 15.48 10.04 14.43
C PHE A 444 14.02 9.85 14.06
N LYS A 445 13.53 8.62 14.14
CA LYS A 445 12.09 8.33 13.99
C LYS A 445 11.54 7.70 15.25
N SER A 446 10.39 8.21 15.66
CA SER A 446 9.64 7.76 16.81
C SER A 446 8.27 7.21 16.44
N GLY A 447 7.67 6.42 17.34
CA GLY A 447 6.50 5.60 17.06
C GLY A 447 6.87 4.34 16.29
N ASN A 448 6.07 3.28 16.39
CA ASN A 448 6.23 2.09 15.56
C ASN A 448 4.87 1.51 15.14
N ALA A 449 4.90 0.47 14.30
CA ALA A 449 3.73 -0.20 13.76
C ALA A 449 2.72 -0.71 14.82
N GLU A 450 3.19 -1.07 16.01
CA GLU A 450 2.33 -1.55 17.10
C GLU A 450 1.91 -0.45 18.07
N HIS A 451 2.76 0.58 18.20
CA HIS A 451 2.60 1.70 19.11
C HIS A 451 2.81 3.02 18.34
N PRO A 452 1.89 3.38 17.43
CA PRO A 452 2.11 4.49 16.52
C PRO A 452 1.93 5.85 17.21
N THR A 453 1.26 5.91 18.36
CA THR A 453 1.13 7.10 19.22
C THR A 453 2.35 7.36 20.10
N ASP A 454 3.26 6.39 20.22
CA ASP A 454 4.39 6.48 21.14
C ASP A 454 5.53 7.26 20.47
N GLN A 455 5.32 8.57 20.26
CA GLN A 455 6.19 9.46 19.49
C GLN A 455 6.73 10.63 20.32
N PHE A 456 7.82 11.22 19.84
CA PHE A 456 8.21 12.56 20.25
C PHE A 456 7.37 13.58 19.47
N TYR A 457 6.47 14.26 20.18
CA TYR A 457 5.65 15.35 19.64
C TYR A 457 6.41 16.68 19.70
N ASP A 458 6.66 17.16 20.92
CA ASP A 458 7.35 18.42 21.18
C ASP A 458 8.79 18.15 21.65
N ALA A 459 9.68 17.94 20.69
CA ALA A 459 11.10 17.71 20.97
C ALA A 459 12.02 18.34 19.94
N VAL A 460 13.23 18.66 20.36
CA VAL A 460 14.29 19.23 19.53
C VAL A 460 15.51 18.33 19.49
N VAL A 461 16.27 18.41 18.39
CA VAL A 461 17.58 17.77 18.23
C VAL A 461 18.65 18.83 18.39
N GLU A 462 19.61 18.57 19.27
CA GLU A 462 20.69 19.49 19.59
C GLU A 462 22.05 18.81 19.49
N ILE A 463 23.05 19.54 19.00
CA ILE A 463 24.45 19.08 18.96
C ILE A 463 25.31 19.92 19.89
N ALA A 464 26.32 19.28 20.46
CA ALA A 464 27.37 19.92 21.22
C ALA A 464 28.69 19.84 20.45
N THR A 465 29.32 20.99 20.20
CA THR A 465 30.63 21.10 19.54
C THR A 465 31.71 21.63 20.48
N GLU A 466 31.32 22.20 21.62
CA GLU A 466 32.20 22.76 22.63
C GLU A 466 31.88 22.19 24.02
N PRO A 467 32.90 22.03 24.89
CA PRO A 467 32.68 21.81 26.32
C PRO A 467 31.84 22.94 26.91
N GLY A 468 30.98 22.62 27.87
CA GLY A 468 30.09 23.59 28.50
C GLY A 468 30.81 24.61 29.37
N LYS A 469 30.11 25.71 29.67
CA LYS A 469 30.59 26.77 30.57
C LYS A 469 29.93 26.62 31.94
N GLY A 470 30.70 26.79 33.02
CA GLY A 470 30.18 26.69 34.40
C GLY A 470 29.84 25.25 34.80
N ASN A 471 28.59 25.00 35.18
CA ASN A 471 28.11 23.69 35.64
C ASN A 471 27.61 22.77 34.51
N GLU A 472 27.54 23.25 33.27
CA GLU A 472 27.09 22.45 32.14
C GLU A 472 28.25 21.67 31.51
N THR A 473 28.00 20.40 31.16
CA THR A 473 29.01 19.55 30.51
C THR A 473 29.31 19.96 29.07
N TYR A 474 28.29 20.46 28.37
CA TYR A 474 28.35 20.80 26.93
C TYR A 474 27.52 22.05 26.64
N THR A 475 27.94 22.83 25.65
CA THR A 475 27.11 23.90 25.06
C THR A 475 26.32 23.34 23.88
N TRP A 476 24.99 23.42 23.96
CA TRP A 476 24.07 22.83 22.99
C TRP A 476 23.56 23.84 21.97
N SER A 477 23.47 23.39 20.72
CA SER A 477 22.89 24.16 19.62
C SER A 477 21.82 23.34 18.92
N GLN A 478 20.64 23.92 18.73
CA GLN A 478 19.53 23.24 18.05
C GLN A 478 19.81 23.12 16.56
N VAL A 479 19.67 21.91 16.03
CA VAL A 479 19.87 21.57 14.61
C VAL A 479 18.62 21.03 13.94
N GLY A 480 17.60 20.66 14.73
CA GLY A 480 16.34 20.15 14.21
C GLY A 480 15.25 20.12 15.26
N SER A 481 14.04 19.79 14.82
CA SER A 481 12.87 19.59 15.67
C SER A 481 12.07 18.41 15.15
N PHE A 482 11.41 17.68 16.04
CA PHE A 482 10.48 16.63 15.66
C PHE A 482 9.24 17.23 14.99
N LYS A 483 8.82 16.60 13.90
CA LYS A 483 7.54 16.86 13.23
C LYS A 483 6.97 15.49 12.83
N ARG A 484 5.75 15.19 13.28
CA ARG A 484 5.06 13.90 13.02
C ARG A 484 5.95 12.70 13.36
N GLY A 485 6.59 12.75 14.53
CA GLY A 485 7.45 11.69 15.03
C GLY A 485 8.83 11.59 14.37
N ILE A 486 9.17 12.46 13.42
CA ILE A 486 10.44 12.41 12.67
C ILE A 486 11.26 13.69 12.92
N ALA A 487 12.55 13.55 13.18
CA ALA A 487 13.52 14.62 13.12
C ALA A 487 14.68 14.22 12.20
N GLU A 488 14.84 14.93 11.08
CA GLU A 488 15.85 14.67 10.07
C GLU A 488 16.55 15.97 9.67
N GLY A 489 17.86 15.93 9.44
CA GLY A 489 18.59 17.10 8.98
C GLY A 489 19.99 16.79 8.47
N SER A 490 20.39 17.50 7.41
CA SER A 490 21.78 17.54 6.96
C SER A 490 22.59 18.46 7.86
N LEU A 491 23.75 17.98 8.30
CA LEU A 491 24.71 18.73 9.09
C LEU A 491 25.88 19.14 8.19
N ALA A 492 26.31 20.39 8.29
CA ALA A 492 27.34 20.92 7.40
C ALA A 492 28.73 20.28 7.57
N GLY A 493 28.93 19.40 8.57
CA GLY A 493 30.20 18.73 8.83
C GLY A 493 31.37 19.67 9.04
N LYS A 494 31.15 20.92 9.48
CA LYS A 494 32.24 21.89 9.60
C LYS A 494 33.00 21.78 10.92
N THR A 495 32.29 21.38 11.98
CA THR A 495 32.86 21.30 13.33
C THR A 495 32.58 19.90 13.90
N PRO A 496 33.60 19.20 14.42
CA PRO A 496 33.39 17.92 15.08
C PRO A 496 32.45 18.05 16.29
N ALA A 497 31.41 17.23 16.34
CA ALA A 497 30.49 17.14 17.45
C ALA A 497 31.07 16.23 18.56
N LEU A 498 30.88 16.65 19.80
CA LEU A 498 31.19 15.90 21.01
C LEU A 498 30.01 15.03 21.44
N ALA A 499 28.78 15.54 21.26
CA ALA A 499 27.55 14.83 21.57
C ALA A 499 26.37 15.31 20.73
N ILE A 500 25.34 14.48 20.63
CA ILE A 500 24.03 14.82 20.06
C ILE A 500 22.94 14.36 21.04
N ARG A 501 21.87 15.14 21.18
CA ARG A 501 20.74 14.78 22.04
C ARG A 501 19.40 15.10 21.41
N ILE A 502 18.39 14.32 21.80
CA ILE A 502 16.98 14.69 21.69
C ILE A 502 16.56 15.26 23.03
N ARG A 503 15.83 16.37 23.03
CA ARG A 503 15.28 16.98 24.25
C ARG A 503 13.82 17.35 24.05
N ALA A 504 12.95 16.79 24.90
CA ALA A 504 11.56 17.16 24.98
C ALA A 504 11.41 18.60 25.48
N THR A 505 10.58 19.39 24.79
CA THR A 505 10.31 20.79 25.12
C THR A 505 9.00 20.98 25.87
N ALA A 506 8.09 20.00 25.80
CA ALA A 506 6.83 19.99 26.53
C ALA A 506 6.56 18.59 27.13
N GLU A 507 5.57 18.51 28.02
CA GLU A 507 5.06 17.24 28.53
C GLU A 507 4.29 16.51 27.43
N SER A 508 4.56 15.21 27.28
CA SER A 508 3.78 14.34 26.41
C SER A 508 2.72 13.59 27.21
N ALA A 509 1.50 13.50 26.66
CA ALA A 509 0.47 12.60 27.17
C ALA A 509 0.73 11.12 26.81
N PHE A 510 1.62 10.87 25.84
CA PHE A 510 1.91 9.55 25.32
C PHE A 510 3.33 9.11 25.67
N TRP A 511 3.55 7.80 25.67
CA TRP A 511 4.86 7.18 25.80
C TRP A 511 5.73 7.50 24.58
N VAL A 512 6.99 7.06 24.58
CA VAL A 512 7.88 7.27 23.44
C VAL A 512 8.63 6.02 23.05
N SER A 513 8.58 5.69 21.76
CA SER A 513 9.39 4.67 21.14
C SER A 513 10.28 5.31 20.08
N LEU A 514 11.58 5.04 20.08
CA LEU A 514 12.52 5.45 19.03
C LEU A 514 12.86 4.22 18.19
N ARG A 515 12.29 4.15 17.00
CA ARG A 515 12.38 3.02 16.07
C ARG A 515 13.56 3.10 15.11
N GLU A 516 14.12 4.28 14.91
CA GLU A 516 15.23 4.49 14.00
C GLU A 516 16.13 5.59 14.56
N ILE A 517 17.42 5.27 14.72
CA ILE A 517 18.48 6.20 15.10
C ILE A 517 19.58 6.04 14.04
N TRP A 518 19.75 7.05 13.20
CA TRP A 518 20.78 7.05 12.18
C TRP A 518 21.55 8.37 12.21
N ILE A 519 22.83 8.28 12.50
CA ILE A 519 23.73 9.43 12.56
C ILE A 519 24.92 9.08 11.66
N LYS A 520 25.35 10.01 10.81
CA LYS A 520 26.51 9.84 9.92
C LYS A 520 27.54 10.91 10.13
#